data_AF-A0A090UX44-F1
#
_entry.id   AF-A0A090UX44-F1
#
_cell.length_a   1.000
_cell.length_b   1.000
_cell.length_c   1.000
_cell.angle_alpha   90.00
_cell.angle_beta   90.00
_cell.angle_gamma   90.00
#
_symmetry.space_group_name_H-M   'P 1'
#
loop_
_entity.id
_entity.type
_entity.pdbx_description
1 polymer ?
#
loop_
_entity_poly.entity_id
_entity_poly.type
_entity_poly.pdbx_seq_one_letter_code
_entity_poly.pdbx_strand_id
1 'polypeptide(L)'
;MSRTPDSRLRIEGFRKAEASLRLEGMDPSGTSLYESIKARIISGELTYEQGRSEIFAYYTKADTAGPVTVGEILAEEFLKPLNMSHDALGEAMGISRQDVEDFICGMRRLSDDEARVLADIFGTDEDLWSNLQELQDNQGK
;
A
#
# COMPACT_ATOMS: atom_id res chain seq x y z
N MET A 1 -7.30 12.71 -37.51
CA MET A 1 -6.72 11.36 -37.35
C MET A 1 -6.13 11.28 -35.96
N SER A 2 -6.89 10.76 -34.99
CA SER A 2 -6.48 10.68 -33.60
C SER A 2 -5.39 9.62 -33.48
N ARG A 3 -4.13 10.06 -33.31
CA ARG A 3 -3.02 9.19 -32.93
C ARG A 3 -3.31 8.69 -31.52
N THR A 4 -3.92 7.53 -31.38
CA THR A 4 -3.85 6.77 -30.14
C THR A 4 -2.36 6.55 -29.85
N PRO A 5 -1.84 7.02 -28.70
CA PRO A 5 -0.43 6.79 -28.38
C PRO A 5 -0.24 5.28 -28.28
N ASP A 6 0.69 4.74 -29.08
CA ASP A 6 0.90 3.31 -29.29
C ASP A 6 0.96 2.55 -27.96
N SER A 7 -0.04 1.70 -27.70
CA SER A 7 -0.16 0.98 -26.43
C SER A 7 1.08 0.13 -26.14
N ARG A 8 1.85 -0.27 -27.17
CA ARG A 8 3.09 -1.04 -27.00
C ARG A 8 4.20 -0.23 -26.36
N LEU A 9 4.35 1.04 -26.75
CA LEU A 9 5.35 1.94 -26.14
C LEU A 9 5.03 2.19 -24.65
N ARG A 10 3.74 2.23 -24.30
CA ARG A 10 3.31 2.42 -22.90
C ARG A 10 3.45 1.15 -22.05
N ILE A 11 3.21 -0.03 -22.63
CA ILE A 11 3.49 -1.32 -21.99
C ILE A 11 4.99 -1.48 -21.71
N GLU A 12 5.85 -1.14 -22.67
CA GLU A 12 7.31 -1.25 -22.52
C GLU A 12 7.87 -0.24 -21.52
N GLY A 13 7.36 1.00 -21.54
CA GLY A 13 7.68 2.00 -20.53
C GLY A 13 7.30 1.56 -19.11
N PHE A 14 6.12 0.94 -18.96
CA PHE A 14 5.66 0.41 -17.67
C PHE A 14 6.49 -0.79 -17.18
N ARG A 15 6.89 -1.70 -18.08
CA ARG A 15 7.75 -2.85 -17.73
C ARG A 15 9.12 -2.40 -17.20
N LYS A 16 9.66 -1.32 -17.77
CA LYS A 16 10.90 -0.68 -17.31
C LYS A 16 10.72 -0.01 -15.94
N ALA A 17 9.56 0.59 -15.69
CA ALA A 17 9.19 1.18 -14.40
C ALA A 17 9.07 0.14 -13.29
N GLU A 18 8.37 -0.96 -13.56
CA GLU A 18 8.22 -2.10 -12.64
C GLU A 18 9.60 -2.66 -12.26
N ALA A 19 10.52 -2.75 -13.23
CA ALA A 19 11.90 -3.14 -12.97
C ALA A 19 12.65 -2.11 -12.10
N SER A 20 12.43 -0.80 -12.27
CA SER A 20 13.05 0.23 -11.43
C SER A 20 12.52 0.24 -10.00
N LEU A 21 11.21 0.04 -9.79
CA LEU A 21 10.63 -0.08 -8.46
C LEU A 21 11.17 -1.32 -7.72
N ARG A 22 11.32 -2.45 -8.43
CA ARG A 22 11.98 -3.64 -7.88
C ARG A 22 13.45 -3.41 -7.49
N LEU A 23 14.17 -2.57 -8.25
CA LEU A 23 15.56 -2.19 -7.91
C LEU A 23 15.64 -1.31 -6.67
N GLU A 24 14.57 -0.60 -6.33
CA GLU A 24 14.39 0.18 -5.10
C GLU A 24 13.79 -0.67 -3.95
N GLY A 25 13.84 -2.00 -4.06
CA GLY A 25 13.40 -2.92 -3.01
C GLY A 25 11.89 -2.99 -2.77
N MET A 26 11.09 -2.36 -3.64
CA MET A 26 9.63 -2.31 -3.52
C MET A 26 8.98 -3.14 -4.64
N ASP A 27 8.16 -4.13 -4.29
CA ASP A 27 7.34 -4.86 -5.26
C ASP A 27 5.86 -4.43 -5.11
N PRO A 28 5.42 -3.40 -5.87
CA PRO A 28 4.02 -2.97 -5.85
C PRO A 28 3.12 -3.91 -6.67
N SER A 29 3.66 -5.02 -7.20
CA SER A 29 2.93 -5.87 -8.13
C SER A 29 1.79 -6.61 -7.41
N GLY A 30 0.62 -6.60 -8.04
CA GLY A 30 -0.59 -7.26 -7.56
C GLY A 30 -1.49 -6.41 -6.67
N THR A 31 -1.12 -5.18 -6.29
CA THR A 31 -2.04 -4.32 -5.53
C THR A 31 -3.12 -3.78 -6.44
N SER A 32 -4.36 -3.67 -5.96
CA SER A 32 -5.45 -3.17 -6.81
C SER A 32 -5.20 -1.72 -7.24
N LEU A 33 -4.49 -0.93 -6.41
CA LEU A 33 -3.99 0.39 -6.79
C LEU A 33 -3.01 0.29 -7.96
N TYR A 34 -2.00 -0.57 -7.87
CA TYR A 34 -1.02 -0.76 -8.94
C TYR A 34 -1.69 -1.22 -10.25
N GLU A 35 -2.61 -2.16 -10.18
CA GLU A 35 -3.36 -2.63 -11.36
C GLU A 35 -4.25 -1.52 -11.96
N SER A 36 -4.86 -0.69 -11.12
CA SER A 36 -5.66 0.47 -11.54
C SER A 36 -4.79 1.56 -12.19
N ILE A 37 -3.65 1.90 -11.58
CA ILE A 37 -2.70 2.88 -12.13
C ILE A 37 -2.11 2.35 -13.44
N LYS A 38 -1.74 1.07 -13.50
CA LYS A 38 -1.29 0.39 -14.72
C LYS A 38 -2.33 0.50 -15.83
N ALA A 39 -3.59 0.20 -15.55
CA ALA A 39 -4.67 0.32 -16.52
C ALA A 39 -4.85 1.76 -17.03
N ARG A 40 -4.76 2.76 -16.14
CA ARG A 40 -4.87 4.20 -16.49
C ARG A 40 -3.70 4.68 -17.35
N ILE A 41 -2.47 4.20 -17.10
CA ILE A 41 -1.29 4.47 -17.94
C ILE A 41 -1.43 3.80 -19.31
N ILE A 42 -1.87 2.54 -19.36
CA ILE A 42 -2.08 1.78 -20.61
C ILE A 42 -3.20 2.43 -21.45
N SER A 43 -4.25 2.92 -20.80
CA SER A 43 -5.36 3.66 -21.44
C SER A 43 -4.91 5.05 -21.91
N GLY A 44 -4.08 5.74 -21.12
CA GLY A 44 -3.47 7.04 -21.47
C GLY A 44 -4.10 8.22 -20.78
N GLU A 45 -4.95 7.90 -19.83
CA GLU A 45 -5.51 8.83 -18.88
C GLU A 45 -4.42 9.38 -17.95
N LEU A 46 -3.36 8.61 -17.71
CA LEU A 46 -2.29 8.98 -16.80
C LEU A 46 -0.91 8.84 -17.46
N THR A 47 -0.01 9.79 -17.17
CA THR A 47 1.37 9.72 -17.64
C THR A 47 2.21 8.78 -16.78
N TYR A 48 3.32 8.30 -17.34
CA TYR A 48 4.28 7.45 -16.63
C TYR A 48 4.78 8.11 -15.34
N GLU A 49 5.19 9.37 -15.42
CA GLU A 49 5.72 10.10 -14.25
C GLU A 49 4.65 10.34 -13.19
N GLN A 50 3.40 10.64 -13.59
CA GLN A 50 2.28 10.71 -12.65
C GLN A 50 1.99 9.38 -11.99
N GLY A 51 1.96 8.27 -12.74
CA GLY A 51 1.62 6.98 -12.17
C GLY A 51 2.70 6.46 -11.24
N ARG A 52 3.96 6.67 -11.61
CA ARG A 52 5.08 6.37 -10.73
C ARG A 52 5.04 7.25 -9.48
N SER A 53 4.72 8.54 -9.62
CA SER A 53 4.58 9.44 -8.48
C SER A 53 3.36 9.11 -7.61
N GLU A 54 2.28 8.57 -8.16
CA GLU A 54 1.06 8.22 -7.42
C GLU A 54 1.27 6.91 -6.64
N ILE A 55 1.94 5.93 -7.24
CA ILE A 55 2.40 4.70 -6.58
C ILE A 55 3.46 5.03 -5.52
N PHE A 56 4.48 5.80 -5.88
CA PHE A 56 5.54 6.18 -4.96
C PHE A 56 4.99 7.03 -3.82
N ALA A 57 4.19 8.06 -4.10
CA ALA A 57 3.53 8.83 -3.06
C ALA A 57 2.70 7.92 -2.16
N TYR A 58 1.92 6.98 -2.70
CA TYR A 58 1.15 6.01 -1.90
C TYR A 58 1.99 5.25 -0.88
N TYR A 59 3.18 4.76 -1.27
CA TYR A 59 4.06 4.04 -0.34
C TYR A 59 4.98 4.94 0.49
N THR A 60 5.28 6.15 0.00
CA THR A 60 6.16 7.14 0.65
C THR A 60 5.41 8.08 1.59
N LYS A 61 4.06 8.06 1.66
CA LYS A 61 3.32 8.79 2.72
C LYS A 61 3.77 8.36 4.13
N ALA A 62 4.35 7.17 4.25
CA ALA A 62 5.02 6.69 5.45
C ALA A 62 6.26 7.53 5.83
N ASP A 63 7.10 7.93 4.88
CA ASP A 63 8.44 8.46 5.20
C ASP A 63 8.49 9.97 5.54
N THR A 64 7.36 10.70 5.51
CA THR A 64 7.39 12.17 5.68
C THR A 64 6.96 12.62 7.07
N ALA A 65 7.86 12.48 8.05
CA ALA A 65 7.93 13.28 9.29
C ALA A 65 6.61 13.56 10.05
N GLY A 66 5.68 12.61 10.02
CA GLY A 66 4.49 12.56 10.87
C GLY A 66 4.68 11.54 12.00
N PRO A 67 3.83 11.52 13.03
CA PRO A 67 3.90 10.48 14.02
C PRO A 67 3.48 9.14 13.42
N VAL A 68 4.14 8.12 13.94
CA VAL A 68 4.05 6.73 13.55
C VAL A 68 2.60 6.27 13.43
N THR A 69 2.24 5.78 12.24
CA THR A 69 0.90 5.25 11.97
C THR A 69 0.81 3.74 12.18
N VAL A 70 -0.41 3.22 12.31
CA VAL A 70 -0.63 1.78 12.47
C VAL A 70 -0.07 0.99 11.29
N GLY A 71 -0.26 1.50 10.07
CA GLY A 71 0.25 0.90 8.84
C GLY A 71 1.78 0.85 8.77
N GLU A 72 2.45 1.89 9.28
CA GLU A 72 3.91 1.91 9.35
C GLU A 72 4.46 0.89 10.34
N ILE A 73 3.95 0.86 11.57
CA ILE A 73 4.39 -0.14 12.55
C ILE A 73 4.16 -1.54 12.02
N LEU A 74 2.99 -1.79 11.45
CA LEU A 74 2.70 -3.10 10.91
C LEU A 74 3.65 -3.48 9.76
N ALA A 75 3.89 -2.57 8.83
CA ALA A 75 4.76 -2.84 7.69
C ALA A 75 6.22 -3.03 8.11
N GLU A 76 6.74 -2.15 8.96
CA GLU A 76 8.14 -2.09 9.38
C GLU A 76 8.50 -3.19 10.39
N GLU A 77 7.69 -3.35 11.44
CA GLU A 77 8.03 -4.18 12.61
C GLU A 77 7.48 -5.60 12.51
N PHE A 78 6.51 -5.86 11.61
CA PHE A 78 5.87 -7.17 11.50
C PHE A 78 6.00 -7.75 10.08
N LEU A 79 5.46 -7.08 9.05
CA LEU A 79 5.42 -7.64 7.70
C LEU A 79 6.80 -7.82 7.08
N LYS A 80 7.68 -6.81 7.17
CA LYS A 80 9.06 -6.89 6.68
C LYS A 80 9.88 -8.02 7.36
N PRO A 81 9.98 -8.11 8.69
CA PRO A 81 10.76 -9.16 9.35
C PRO A 81 10.16 -10.56 9.16
N LEU A 82 8.84 -10.68 9.01
CA LEU A 82 8.18 -11.94 8.72
C LEU A 82 8.16 -12.28 7.21
N ASN A 83 8.66 -11.38 6.37
CA ASN A 83 8.62 -11.49 4.91
C ASN A 83 7.20 -11.82 4.39
N MET A 84 6.19 -11.26 5.07
CA MET A 84 4.77 -11.51 4.86
C MET A 84 4.20 -10.46 3.90
N SER A 85 3.46 -10.91 2.89
CA SER A 85 2.80 -10.02 1.93
C SER A 85 1.42 -9.57 2.44
N HIS A 86 0.91 -8.44 1.94
CA HIS A 86 -0.44 -7.95 2.28
C HIS A 86 -1.55 -8.97 2.00
N ASP A 87 -1.36 -9.79 0.97
CA ASP A 87 -2.26 -10.90 0.62
C ASP A 87 -2.30 -11.97 1.72
N ALA A 88 -1.12 -12.41 2.18
CA ALA A 88 -0.99 -13.39 3.26
C ALA A 88 -1.53 -12.86 4.59
N LEU A 89 -1.37 -11.56 4.86
CA LEU A 89 -2.00 -10.92 6.02
C LEU A 89 -3.53 -10.89 5.89
N GLY A 90 -4.05 -10.57 4.70
CA GLY A 90 -5.49 -10.60 4.43
C GLY A 90 -6.08 -11.99 4.65
N GLU A 91 -5.39 -13.03 4.16
CA GLU A 91 -5.77 -14.41 4.42
C GLU A 91 -5.75 -14.77 5.91
N ALA A 92 -4.73 -14.34 6.65
CA ALA A 92 -4.62 -14.59 8.09
C ALA A 92 -5.73 -13.89 8.89
N MET A 93 -6.13 -12.69 8.46
CA MET A 93 -7.20 -11.90 9.08
C MET A 93 -8.61 -12.30 8.62
N GLY A 94 -8.72 -12.97 7.48
CA GLY A 94 -10.01 -13.22 6.81
C GLY A 94 -10.61 -11.97 6.13
N ILE A 95 -9.79 -10.98 5.77
CA ILE A 95 -10.21 -9.76 5.05
C ILE A 95 -9.56 -9.69 3.67
N SER A 96 -10.08 -8.83 2.79
CA SER A 96 -9.51 -8.69 1.45
C SER A 96 -8.14 -8.03 1.52
N ARG A 97 -7.24 -8.38 0.59
CA ARG A 97 -5.98 -7.64 0.38
C ARG A 97 -6.19 -6.12 0.30
N GLN A 98 -7.25 -5.70 -0.38
CA GLN A 98 -7.59 -4.28 -0.50
C GLN A 98 -7.87 -3.64 0.86
N ASP A 99 -8.59 -4.33 1.76
CA ASP A 99 -8.88 -3.83 3.10
C ASP A 99 -7.59 -3.69 3.93
N VAL A 100 -6.67 -4.64 3.80
CA VAL A 100 -5.33 -4.55 4.41
C VAL A 100 -4.58 -3.33 3.89
N GLU A 101 -4.61 -3.11 2.57
CA GLU A 101 -3.94 -1.97 1.95
C GLU A 101 -4.55 -0.63 2.38
N ASP A 102 -5.88 -0.53 2.46
CA ASP A 102 -6.57 0.67 2.91
C ASP A 102 -6.21 1.03 4.36
N PHE A 103 -6.07 0.03 5.22
CA PHE A 103 -5.62 0.23 6.60
C PHE A 103 -4.13 0.63 6.67
N ILE A 104 -3.25 -0.03 5.90
CA ILE A 104 -1.81 0.29 5.87
C ILE A 104 -1.58 1.70 5.34
N CYS A 105 -2.32 2.13 4.31
CA CYS A 105 -2.22 3.47 3.76
C CYS A 105 -2.95 4.53 4.62
N GLY A 106 -3.65 4.13 5.69
CA GLY A 106 -4.45 5.03 6.52
C GLY A 106 -5.64 5.65 5.78
N MET A 107 -6.11 5.02 4.71
CA MET A 107 -7.33 5.38 3.98
C MET A 107 -8.58 4.96 4.77
N ARG A 108 -8.45 3.95 5.63
CA ARG A 108 -9.47 3.44 6.53
C ARG A 108 -8.93 3.34 7.96
N ARG A 109 -9.82 3.56 8.94
CA ARG A 109 -9.57 3.35 10.37
C ARG A 109 -9.63 1.85 10.68
N LEU A 110 -8.65 1.35 11.42
CA LEU A 110 -8.65 -0.01 11.98
C LEU A 110 -9.79 -0.15 12.99
N SER A 111 -10.59 -1.20 12.86
CA SER A 111 -11.69 -1.51 13.79
C SER A 111 -11.17 -2.29 15.00
N ASP A 112 -11.85 -2.22 16.14
CA ASP A 112 -11.48 -2.97 17.35
C ASP A 112 -11.37 -4.49 17.12
N ASP A 113 -12.25 -5.05 16.27
CA ASP A 113 -12.22 -6.48 15.93
C ASP A 113 -10.95 -6.84 15.15
N GLU A 114 -10.52 -5.98 14.22
CA GLU A 114 -9.30 -6.16 13.43
C GLU A 114 -8.04 -5.96 14.28
N ALA A 115 -8.07 -5.03 15.24
CA ALA A 115 -7.02 -4.83 16.23
C ALA A 115 -6.81 -6.09 17.10
N ARG A 116 -7.91 -6.74 17.53
CA ARG A 116 -7.83 -8.01 18.26
C ARG A 116 -7.27 -9.14 17.40
N VAL A 117 -7.65 -9.20 16.13
CA VAL A 117 -7.12 -10.21 15.20
C VAL A 117 -5.62 -9.98 14.95
N LEU A 118 -5.16 -8.73 14.79
CA LEU A 118 -3.73 -8.41 14.71
C LEU A 118 -2.98 -8.87 15.95
N ALA A 119 -3.53 -8.59 17.13
CA ALA A 119 -2.97 -9.02 18.40
C ALA A 119 -2.80 -10.54 18.48
N ASP A 120 -3.79 -11.32 18.04
CA ASP A 120 -3.70 -12.78 17.99
C ASP A 120 -2.67 -13.30 16.98
N ILE A 121 -2.66 -12.74 15.76
CA ILE A 121 -1.75 -13.15 14.68
C ILE A 121 -0.29 -12.87 15.06
N PHE A 122 -0.01 -11.70 15.61
CA PHE A 122 1.36 -11.26 15.90
C PHE A 122 1.80 -11.50 17.35
N GLY A 123 0.89 -11.99 18.20
CA GLY A 123 1.15 -12.20 19.63
C GLY A 123 1.43 -10.90 20.37
N THR A 124 0.73 -9.81 20.00
CA THR A 124 0.84 -8.49 20.65
C THR A 124 -0.41 -8.19 21.46
N ASP A 125 -0.42 -7.07 22.20
CA ASP A 125 -1.61 -6.59 22.90
C ASP A 125 -2.59 -5.85 21.97
N GLU A 126 -3.89 -5.92 22.25
CA GLU A 126 -4.91 -5.17 21.50
C GLU A 126 -4.74 -3.65 21.69
N ASP A 127 -4.32 -3.23 22.89
CA ASP A 127 -4.08 -1.83 23.23
C ASP A 127 -2.97 -1.19 22.37
N LEU A 128 -2.01 -1.98 21.88
CA LEU A 128 -0.96 -1.49 20.98
C LEU A 128 -1.60 -0.89 19.72
N TRP A 129 -2.50 -1.64 19.09
CA TRP A 129 -3.15 -1.28 17.84
C TRP A 129 -4.16 -0.13 18.05
N SER A 130 -4.91 -0.16 19.14
CA SER A 130 -5.84 0.91 19.50
C SER A 130 -5.12 2.23 19.81
N ASN A 131 -4.00 2.20 20.52
CA ASN A 131 -3.20 3.39 20.81
C ASN A 131 -2.58 4.00 19.54
N LEU A 132 -2.10 3.16 18.61
CA LEU A 132 -1.60 3.63 17.31
C LEU A 132 -2.73 4.29 16.49
N GLN A 133 -3.94 3.74 16.56
CA GLN A 133 -5.09 4.30 15.87
C GLN A 133 -5.52 5.65 16.47
N GLU A 134 -5.47 5.79 17.79
CA GLU A 134 -5.74 7.05 18.49
C GLU A 134 -4.70 8.13 18.14
N LEU A 135 -3.42 7.74 18.07
CA LEU A 135 -2.35 8.64 17.65
C LEU A 135 -2.58 9.16 16.23
N GLN A 136 -2.99 8.29 15.31
CA GLN A 136 -3.31 8.64 13.93
C GLN A 136 -4.53 9.57 13.82
N ASP A 137 -5.60 9.32 14.60
CA ASP A 137 -6.80 10.17 14.59
C ASP A 137 -6.52 11.59 15.08
N ASN A 138 -5.68 11.71 16.13
CA ASN A 138 -5.29 13.00 16.69
C ASN A 138 -4.44 13.87 15.74
N GLN A 139 -3.93 13.33 14.63
CA GLN A 139 -3.23 14.10 13.60
C GLN A 139 -4.15 14.80 12.59
N GLY A 140 -5.43 14.40 12.54
CA GLY A 140 -6.40 14.92 11.58
C GLY A 140 -7.24 16.10 12.08
N LYS A 141 -6.91 16.67 13.25
CA LYS A 141 -7.74 17.67 13.94
C LYS A 141 -7.17 19.09 13.93
#